data_AF-A0A1I5KJ91-F1
#
_entry.id   AF-A0A1I5KJ91-F1
#
_cell.length_a   1.000
_cell.length_b   1.000
_cell.length_c   1.000
_cell.angle_alpha   90.00
_cell.angle_beta   90.00
_cell.angle_gamma   90.00
#
_symmetry.space_group_name_H-M   'P 1'
#
loop_
_entity.id
_entity.type
_entity.pdbx_description
1 polymer ?
#
loop_
_entity_poly.entity_id
_entity_poly.type
_entity_poly.pdbx_seq_one_letter_code
_entity_poly.pdbx_strand_id
1 'polypeptide(L)'
;MKPVANPERPGQVEATPAALALLTEIVADHGPVLFHQSGGCCDGSSPMCYPQGDFRIGEHDVKLGEVGGMPFYISASQYETWKHTRLIIDVVPGRGGMFSLDNGRERRFLVRSEICRL
;
A
#
# COMPACT_ATOMS: atom_id res chain seq x y z
N MET A 1 12.37 14.76 -4.42
CA MET A 1 11.15 14.73 -5.26
C MET A 1 9.96 14.72 -4.31
N LYS A 2 9.05 15.70 -4.41
CA LYS A 2 7.87 15.78 -3.52
C LYS A 2 6.76 14.88 -4.07
N PRO A 3 6.03 14.13 -3.22
CA PRO A 3 4.88 13.36 -3.67
C PRO A 3 3.80 14.30 -4.22
N VAL A 4 3.18 13.90 -5.34
CA VAL A 4 2.17 14.70 -6.06
C VAL A 4 0.78 14.25 -5.59
N ALA A 5 0.05 15.14 -4.90
CA ALA A 5 -1.30 14.89 -4.41
C ALA A 5 -2.38 15.51 -5.33
N ASN A 6 -3.52 14.83 -5.46
CA ASN A 6 -4.73 15.29 -6.16
C ASN A 6 -5.57 16.24 -5.26
N PRO A 7 -5.95 17.45 -5.69
CA PRO A 7 -6.45 18.50 -4.78
C PRO A 7 -7.91 18.40 -4.32
N GLU A 8 -8.76 17.53 -4.87
CA GLU A 8 -10.20 17.48 -4.49
C GLU A 8 -10.57 16.41 -3.45
N ARG A 9 -9.63 15.52 -3.14
CA ARG A 9 -9.59 14.63 -1.97
C ARG A 9 -8.11 14.33 -1.78
N PRO A 10 -7.36 15.09 -0.96
CA PRO A 10 -5.92 14.90 -0.85
C PRO A 10 -5.68 13.44 -0.48
N GLY A 11 -5.00 12.71 -1.38
CA GLY A 11 -4.86 11.26 -1.32
C GLY A 11 -4.44 10.83 0.07
N GLN A 12 -5.30 10.06 0.74
CA GLN A 12 -5.00 9.47 2.04
C GLN A 12 -3.84 8.46 1.95
N VAL A 13 -3.37 8.15 0.74
CA VAL A 13 -2.21 7.31 0.46
C VAL A 13 -1.31 7.95 -0.59
N GLU A 14 0.00 7.90 -0.34
CA GLU A 14 1.06 8.30 -1.25
C GLU A 14 2.16 7.26 -1.29
N ALA A 15 3.12 7.41 -2.19
CA ALA A 15 4.28 6.52 -2.25
C ALA A 15 5.61 7.27 -2.42
N THR A 16 6.66 6.71 -1.83
CA THR A 16 8.03 7.18 -2.05
C THR A 16 8.52 6.75 -3.44
N PRO A 17 9.56 7.41 -3.98
CA PRO A 17 10.17 6.97 -5.24
C PRO A 17 10.66 5.51 -5.22
N ALA A 18 11.13 5.02 -4.06
CA ALA A 18 11.55 3.64 -3.89
C ALA A 18 10.37 2.66 -4.01
N ALA A 19 9.21 3.00 -3.41
CA ALA A 19 7.99 2.23 -3.56
C ALA A 19 7.48 2.21 -5.01
N LEU A 20 7.53 3.35 -5.70
CA LEU A 20 7.14 3.42 -7.12
C LEU A 20 8.06 2.58 -8.02
N ALA A 21 9.36 2.56 -7.73
CA ALA A 21 10.32 1.75 -8.48
C ALA A 21 10.04 0.24 -8.30
N LEU A 22 9.87 -0.22 -7.05
CA LEU A 22 9.54 -1.63 -6.78
C LEU A 22 8.19 -2.02 -7.39
N LEU A 23 7.19 -1.13 -7.31
CA LEU A 23 5.88 -1.34 -7.93
C LEU A 23 6.00 -1.49 -9.45
N THR A 24 6.83 -0.67 -10.10
CA THR A 24 7.04 -0.74 -11.55
C THR A 24 7.65 -2.08 -11.95
N GLU A 25 8.63 -2.59 -11.20
CA GLU A 25 9.20 -3.93 -11.42
C GLU A 25 8.13 -5.02 -11.28
N ILE A 26 7.32 -4.97 -10.22
CA ILE A 26 6.25 -5.94 -9.96
C ILE A 26 5.20 -5.90 -11.09
N VAL A 27 4.77 -4.72 -11.51
CA VAL A 27 3.77 -4.56 -12.58
C VAL A 27 4.31 -5.05 -13.93
N ALA A 28 5.61 -4.87 -14.19
CA ALA A 28 6.22 -5.42 -15.40
C ALA A 28 6.17 -6.95 -15.43
N ASP A 29 6.34 -7.61 -14.28
CA ASP A 29 6.35 -9.07 -14.17
C ASP A 29 4.95 -9.69 -14.08
N HIS A 30 3.99 -8.98 -13.46
CA HIS A 30 2.69 -9.55 -13.08
C HIS A 30 1.47 -8.84 -13.70
N GLY A 31 1.68 -7.75 -14.43
CA GLY A 31 0.59 -6.90 -14.94
C GLY A 31 -0.04 -6.02 -13.85
N PRO A 32 -1.29 -5.57 -14.04
CA PRO A 32 -1.97 -4.71 -13.06
C PRO A 32 -2.09 -5.38 -11.68
N VAL A 33 -1.82 -4.60 -10.64
CA VAL A 33 -1.85 -5.05 -9.24
C VAL A 33 -2.77 -4.18 -8.41
N LEU A 34 -3.04 -4.60 -7.18
CA LEU A 34 -3.69 -3.81 -6.15
C LEU A 34 -2.95 -3.96 -4.83
N PHE A 35 -3.12 -2.97 -3.97
CA PHE A 35 -2.70 -3.05 -2.58
C PHE A 35 -3.89 -3.30 -1.66
N HIS A 36 -3.68 -4.11 -0.63
CA HIS A 36 -4.61 -4.25 0.48
C HIS A 36 -3.87 -4.08 1.80
N GLN A 37 -4.34 -3.12 2.60
CA GLN A 37 -3.89 -2.94 3.97
C GLN A 37 -4.59 -3.98 4.85
N SER A 38 -3.94 -5.13 5.00
CA SER A 38 -4.39 -6.17 5.93
C SER A 38 -4.31 -5.65 7.37
N GLY A 39 -5.19 -6.08 8.27
CA GLY A 39 -5.07 -5.83 9.72
C GLY A 39 -4.53 -7.08 10.39
N GLY A 40 -3.24 -7.12 10.74
CA GLY A 40 -2.56 -8.31 11.29
C GLY A 40 -1.78 -8.02 12.58
N CYS A 41 -1.73 -9.01 13.47
CA CYS A 41 -1.65 -8.91 14.94
C CYS A 41 -0.34 -8.36 15.57
N CYS A 42 0.74 -8.13 14.84
CA CYS A 42 1.97 -7.59 15.46
C CYS A 42 2.65 -6.58 14.51
N ASP A 43 2.92 -5.38 15.02
CA ASP A 43 3.78 -4.32 14.48
C ASP A 43 3.30 -3.43 13.33
N GLY A 44 2.00 -3.35 13.04
CA GLY A 44 1.51 -2.47 11.97
C GLY A 44 1.81 -3.10 10.61
N SER A 45 0.88 -3.92 10.18
CA SER A 45 0.92 -4.72 8.97
C SER A 45 1.46 -3.97 7.75
N SER A 46 2.42 -4.58 7.08
CA SER A 46 2.88 -4.13 5.76
C SER A 46 1.71 -4.17 4.76
N PRO A 47 1.65 -3.22 3.83
CA PRO A 47 0.64 -3.25 2.79
C PRO A 47 0.96 -4.44 1.87
N MET A 48 -0.03 -5.28 1.60
CA MET A 48 0.16 -6.46 0.74
C MET A 48 -0.14 -6.09 -0.71
N CYS A 49 0.71 -6.53 -1.64
CA CYS A 49 0.55 -6.30 -3.07
C CYS A 49 0.12 -7.59 -3.78
N TYR A 50 -0.99 -7.54 -4.54
CA TYR A 50 -1.61 -8.70 -5.20
C TYR A 50 -1.93 -8.40 -6.67
N PRO A 51 -2.01 -9.41 -7.56
CA PRO A 51 -2.54 -9.22 -8.91
C PRO A 51 -4.00 -8.74 -8.89
N GLN A 52 -4.39 -7.83 -9.79
CA GLN A 52 -5.71 -7.17 -9.80
C GLN A 52 -6.90 -8.10 -10.12
N GLY A 53 -6.67 -9.38 -10.43
CA GLY A 53 -7.71 -10.38 -10.67
C GLY A 53 -7.83 -11.48 -9.60
N ASP A 54 -6.81 -11.65 -8.76
CA ASP A 54 -6.71 -12.82 -7.86
C ASP A 54 -7.16 -12.50 -6.43
N PHE A 55 -7.09 -11.22 -6.05
CA PHE A 55 -7.51 -10.77 -4.73
C PHE A 55 -8.98 -10.36 -4.75
N ARG A 56 -9.80 -11.04 -3.92
CA ARG A 56 -11.20 -10.66 -3.71
C ARG A 56 -11.28 -9.52 -2.71
N ILE A 57 -11.63 -8.34 -3.21
CA ILE A 57 -12.01 -7.19 -2.40
C ILE A 57 -13.32 -7.54 -1.70
N GLY A 58 -13.33 -7.48 -0.36
CA GLY A 58 -14.53 -7.72 0.43
C GLY A 58 -15.53 -6.57 0.33
N GLU A 59 -16.80 -6.83 0.63
CA GLU A 59 -17.87 -5.82 0.59
C GLU A 59 -17.62 -4.62 1.52
N HIS A 60 -16.78 -4.80 2.53
CA HIS A 60 -16.41 -3.77 3.50
C HIS A 60 -15.03 -3.17 3.25
N ASP A 61 -14.36 -3.48 2.15
CA ASP A 61 -13.10 -2.83 1.81
C ASP A 61 -13.36 -1.45 1.19
N VAL A 62 -12.60 -0.46 1.65
CA VAL A 62 -12.68 0.92 1.21
C VAL A 62 -11.47 1.22 0.33
N LYS A 63 -11.71 1.75 -0.89
CA LYS A 63 -10.63 2.28 -1.73
C LYS A 63 -10.13 3.60 -1.14
N LEU A 64 -8.92 3.57 -0.58
CA LEU A 64 -8.29 4.71 0.07
C LEU A 64 -7.69 5.70 -0.95
N GLY A 65 -7.22 5.17 -2.08
CA GLY A 65 -6.63 5.97 -3.15
C GLY A 65 -5.88 5.10 -4.15
N GLU A 66 -4.83 5.67 -4.74
CA GLU A 66 -4.00 5.02 -5.75
C GLU A 66 -2.52 5.27 -5.47
N VAL A 67 -1.71 4.24 -5.73
CA VAL A 67 -0.25 4.26 -5.62
C VAL A 67 0.32 3.86 -6.97
N GLY A 68 1.00 4.79 -7.66
CA GLY A 68 1.50 4.53 -9.02
C GLY A 68 0.40 4.14 -10.02
N GLY A 69 -0.82 4.65 -9.83
CA GLY A 69 -2.01 4.30 -10.62
C GLY A 69 -2.68 2.98 -10.21
N MET A 70 -2.12 2.23 -9.27
CA MET A 70 -2.69 0.97 -8.77
C MET A 70 -3.57 1.24 -7.55
N PRO A 71 -4.76 0.62 -7.44
CA PRO A 71 -5.69 0.91 -6.36
C PRO A 71 -5.18 0.38 -5.00
N PHE A 72 -5.42 1.16 -3.94
CA PHE A 72 -5.09 0.81 -2.57
C PHE A 72 -6.36 0.68 -1.73
N TYR A 73 -6.58 -0.49 -1.15
CA TYR A 73 -7.74 -0.81 -0.32
C TYR A 73 -7.35 -1.00 1.15
N ILE A 74 -8.30 -0.74 2.04
CA ILE A 74 -8.19 -0.96 3.48
C ILE A 74 -9.53 -1.47 4.00
N SER A 75 -9.54 -2.33 5.03
CA SER A 75 -10.81 -2.79 5.61
C SER A 75 -11.57 -1.64 6.28
N ALA A 76 -12.91 -1.64 6.26
CA ALA A 76 -13.73 -0.60 6.90
C ALA A 76 -13.38 -0.34 8.37
N SER A 77 -13.08 -1.40 9.14
CA SER A 77 -12.67 -1.28 10.55
C SER A 77 -11.37 -0.46 10.72
N GLN A 78 -10.40 -0.68 9.84
CA GLN A 78 -9.15 0.08 9.84
C GLN A 78 -9.35 1.48 9.24
N TYR A 79 -10.20 1.60 8.22
CA TYR A 79 -10.57 2.89 7.64
C TYR A 79 -11.14 3.84 8.71
N GLU A 80 -12.06 3.38 9.56
CA GLU A 80 -12.60 4.23 10.64
C GLU A 80 -11.52 4.76 11.58
N THR A 81 -10.46 3.99 11.77
CA THR A 81 -9.32 4.38 12.61
C THR A 81 -8.38 5.33 11.87
N TRP A 82 -8.17 5.14 10.56
CA TRP A 82 -7.10 5.77 9.78
C TRP A 82 -7.57 6.84 8.79
N LYS A 83 -8.89 7.09 8.67
CA LYS A 83 -9.49 8.07 7.76
C LYS A 83 -9.01 9.52 7.95
N HIS A 84 -8.36 9.83 9.06
CA HIS A 84 -7.78 11.14 9.33
C HIS A 84 -6.24 11.15 9.19
N THR A 85 -5.66 10.06 8.71
CA THR A 85 -4.22 9.86 8.60
C THR A 85 -3.81 9.80 7.15
N ARG A 86 -2.68 10.43 6.84
CA ARG A 86 -2.00 10.26 5.56
C ARG A 86 -1.05 9.08 5.65
N LEU A 87 -1.20 8.13 4.75
CA LEU A 87 -0.35 6.97 4.60
C LEU A 87 0.71 7.22 3.53
N ILE A 88 1.95 6.87 3.82
CA ILE A 88 3.05 6.92 2.88
C ILE A 88 3.56 5.49 2.71
N ILE A 89 3.42 4.95 1.51
CA ILE A 89 3.96 3.65 1.13
C ILE A 89 5.43 3.82 0.78
N ASP A 90 6.28 3.13 1.52
CA ASP A 90 7.73 3.13 1.34
C ASP A 90 8.23 1.70 1.11
N VAL A 91 9.53 1.55 0.88
CA VAL A 91 10.21 0.26 0.76
C VAL A 91 11.39 0.20 1.70
N VAL A 92 11.54 -0.94 2.37
CA VAL A 92 12.69 -1.23 3.24
C VAL A 92 13.29 -2.58 2.87
N PRO A 93 14.58 -2.81 3.17
CA PRO A 93 15.17 -4.14 3.03
C PRO A 93 14.41 -5.18 3.85
N GLY A 94 14.29 -6.39 3.30
CA GLY A 94 13.69 -7.53 3.98
C GLY A 94 12.66 -8.27 3.15
N ARG A 95 12.15 -9.36 3.73
CA ARG A 95 11.23 -10.25 3.05
C ARG A 95 9.80 -9.73 3.12
N GLY A 96 9.13 -9.66 1.96
CA GLY A 96 7.70 -9.37 1.85
C GLY A 96 6.83 -10.43 2.52
N GLY A 97 5.54 -10.12 2.72
CA GLY A 97 4.57 -11.08 3.26
C GLY A 97 4.45 -12.29 2.33
N MET A 98 4.21 -13.48 2.89
CA MET A 98 4.23 -14.75 2.14
C MET A 98 3.43 -14.73 0.82
N PHE A 99 2.30 -14.02 0.81
CA PHE A 99 1.39 -13.93 -0.35
C PHE A 99 1.49 -12.62 -1.13
N SER A 100 2.41 -11.72 -0.76
CA SER A 100 2.60 -10.44 -1.43
C SER A 100 3.66 -10.55 -2.54
N LEU A 101 3.47 -9.82 -3.63
CA LEU A 101 4.36 -9.86 -4.81
C LEU A 101 5.75 -9.24 -4.58
N ASP A 102 5.98 -8.61 -3.43
CA ASP A 102 7.29 -8.15 -2.97
C ASP A 102 8.11 -9.26 -2.26
N ASN A 103 7.49 -10.41 -1.96
CA ASN A 103 8.19 -11.57 -1.42
C ASN A 103 9.20 -12.13 -2.44
N GLY A 104 10.42 -12.44 -1.98
CA GLY A 104 11.51 -12.92 -2.84
C GLY A 104 12.29 -11.82 -3.57
N ARG A 105 11.99 -10.54 -3.34
CA ARG A 105 12.71 -9.39 -3.94
C ARG A 105 13.71 -8.72 -2.99
N GLU A 106 13.90 -9.28 -1.79
CA GLU A 106 14.73 -8.75 -0.68
C GLU A 106 14.44 -7.30 -0.27
N ARG A 107 13.29 -6.79 -0.70
CA ARG A 107 12.74 -5.47 -0.47
C ARG A 107 11.24 -5.66 -0.25
N ARG A 108 10.69 -5.02 0.78
CA ARG A 108 9.27 -5.10 1.11
C ARG A 108 8.63 -3.73 1.22
N PHE A 109 7.34 -3.66 0.93
CA PHE A 109 6.56 -2.46 1.18
C PHE A 109 6.34 -2.21 2.67
N LEU A 110 6.25 -0.94 3.05
CA LEU A 110 6.03 -0.49 4.42
C LEU A 110 5.06 0.69 4.41
N VAL A 111 4.04 0.66 5.27
CA VAL A 111 3.24 1.86 5.53
C VAL A 111 3.92 2.71 6.59
N ARG A 112 4.12 3.99 6.29
CA ARG A 112 4.47 5.02 7.26
C ARG A 112 3.26 5.93 7.48
N SER A 113 3.05 6.36 8.71
CA SER A 113 2.01 7.34 9.06
C SER A 113 2.66 8.60 9.64
N GLU A 114 2.11 9.77 9.32
CA GLU A 114 2.61 11.05 9.83
C GLU A 114 2.32 11.28 11.33
N ILE A 115 1.52 10.41 11.96
CA ILE A 115 1.18 10.49 13.39
C ILE A 115 2.34 9.99 14.28
N CYS A 116 3.25 9.17 13.74
CA CYS A 116 4.42 8.68 14.47
C CYS A 116 5.69 9.41 14.02
N ARG A 117 5.73 10.72 14.26
CA ARG A 117 6.98 11.50 14.24
C ARG A 117 7.31 11.88 15.69
N LEU A 118 7.88 10.93 16.44
CA LEU A 118 8.60 11.22 17.68
C LEU A 118 10.03 11.65 17.32
#